data_AF-A0A7S3AQI1-F1
#
_entry.id   AF-A0A7S3AQI1-F1
#
_cell.length_a   1.000
_cell.length_b   1.000
_cell.length_c   1.000
_cell.angle_alpha   90.00
_cell.angle_beta   90.00
_cell.angle_gamma   90.00
#
_symmetry.space_group_name_H-M   'P 1'
#
loop_
_entity.id
_entity.type
_entity.pdbx_description
1 polymer ?
#
loop_
_entity_poly.entity_id
_entity_poly.type
_entity_poly.pdbx_seq_one_letter_code
_entity_poly.pdbx_strand_id
1 'polypeptide(L)'
;GYEEWVRVITRGKLVGEWEVEQMSEITGDPSCKGNIKCRLTISQCKAAFMQSQNMSQMAVGQVAMAETRNAVQSEIAVLDFDEFMECIARVSCFKYGNIKAMSNPVKINYFVANLLGEITTEEALREGTYIRATRFDADKEAKPLAGQSE
;
A
#
# COMPACT_ATOMS: atom_id res chain seq x y z
N GLY A 1 -15.49 -4.25 12.63
CA GLY A 1 -16.09 -5.06 11.54
C GLY A 1 -15.92 -4.37 10.21
N TYR A 2 -16.22 -5.07 9.11
CA TYR A 2 -16.02 -4.58 7.73
C TYR A 2 -16.67 -3.22 7.44
N GLU A 3 -17.87 -2.95 7.96
CA GLU A 3 -18.55 -1.66 7.74
C GLU A 3 -17.78 -0.47 8.33
N GLU A 4 -17.20 -0.65 9.53
CA GLU A 4 -16.35 0.38 10.15
C GLU A 4 -15.07 0.57 9.33
N TRP A 5 -14.49 -0.51 8.81
CA TRP A 5 -13.34 -0.41 7.92
C TRP A 5 -13.65 0.43 6.67
N VAL A 6 -14.79 0.17 6.02
CA VAL A 6 -15.26 0.98 4.88
C VAL A 6 -15.46 2.44 5.29
N ARG A 7 -16.06 2.70 6.45
CA ARG A 7 -16.25 4.06 6.97
C ARG A 7 -14.91 4.79 7.12
N VAL A 8 -13.90 4.13 7.70
CA VAL A 8 -12.57 4.69 7.91
C VAL A 8 -11.90 5.04 6.58
N ILE A 9 -11.82 4.09 5.63
CA ILE A 9 -11.13 4.32 4.35
C ILE A 9 -11.85 5.34 3.47
N THR A 10 -13.17 5.42 3.53
CA THR A 10 -13.95 6.42 2.78
C THR A 10 -13.79 7.81 3.42
N ARG A 11 -13.89 7.92 4.75
CA ARG A 11 -13.69 9.19 5.45
C ARG A 11 -12.27 9.73 5.28
N GLY A 12 -11.27 8.85 5.31
CA GLY A 12 -9.87 9.18 5.07
C GLY A 12 -9.53 9.45 3.60
N LYS A 13 -10.52 9.40 2.69
CA LYS A 13 -10.33 9.55 1.23
C LYS A 13 -9.22 8.65 0.69
N LEU A 14 -9.11 7.42 1.20
CA LEU A 14 -8.04 6.48 0.83
C LEU A 14 -8.35 5.69 -0.44
N VAL A 15 -9.59 5.75 -0.90
CA VAL A 15 -10.15 5.06 -2.07
C VAL A 15 -10.44 6.08 -3.16
N GLY A 16 -9.99 5.80 -4.38
CA GLY A 16 -10.00 6.77 -5.48
C GLY A 16 -8.90 6.53 -6.50
N GLU A 17 -8.62 7.57 -7.29
CA GLU A 17 -7.59 7.60 -8.32
C GLU A 17 -6.72 8.83 -8.10
N TRP A 18 -5.40 8.65 -8.23
CA TRP A 18 -4.42 9.71 -8.06
C TRP A 18 -3.45 9.72 -9.22
N GLU A 19 -2.98 10.91 -9.56
CA GLU A 19 -2.02 11.15 -10.62
C GLU A 19 -1.10 12.29 -10.21
N VAL A 20 0.21 12.07 -10.31
CA VAL A 20 1.23 13.09 -10.10
C VAL A 20 2.25 13.06 -11.24
N GLU A 21 2.79 14.22 -11.57
CA GLU A 21 3.94 14.32 -12.48
C GLU A 21 5.19 13.72 -11.83
N GLN A 22 5.99 13.02 -12.61
CA GLN A 22 7.26 12.46 -12.15
C GLN A 22 8.32 13.56 -12.03
N MET A 23 8.95 13.67 -10.85
CA MET A 23 9.95 14.70 -10.57
C MET A 23 11.34 14.08 -10.36
N SER A 24 12.40 14.84 -10.70
CA SER A 24 13.80 14.42 -10.60
C SER A 24 14.67 15.57 -10.11
N GLU A 25 15.76 15.23 -9.40
CA GLU A 25 16.85 16.16 -9.08
C GLU A 25 17.79 16.39 -10.27
N ILE A 26 17.74 15.49 -11.26
CA ILE A 26 18.63 15.52 -12.42
C ILE A 26 18.08 16.52 -13.44
N THR A 27 18.86 17.57 -13.71
CA THR A 27 18.46 18.60 -14.68
C THR A 27 18.37 18.00 -16.08
N GLY A 28 17.20 18.16 -16.72
CA GLY A 28 16.96 17.67 -18.09
C GLY A 28 16.63 16.18 -18.19
N ASP A 29 16.32 15.52 -17.07
CA ASP A 29 15.93 14.10 -17.07
C ASP A 29 14.69 13.84 -17.94
N PRO A 30 14.79 13.03 -19.00
CA PRO A 30 13.64 12.72 -19.87
C PRO A 30 12.54 11.94 -19.15
N SER A 31 12.85 11.31 -18.01
CA SER A 31 11.90 10.52 -17.19
C SER A 31 10.86 11.41 -16.49
N CYS A 32 11.13 12.71 -16.31
CA CYS A 32 10.17 13.65 -15.72
C CYS A 32 8.92 13.90 -16.57
N LYS A 33 8.88 13.41 -17.80
CA LYS A 33 7.73 13.60 -18.71
C LYS A 33 6.59 12.61 -18.46
N GLY A 34 6.76 11.67 -17.53
CA GLY A 34 5.77 10.65 -17.20
C GLY A 34 4.86 11.08 -16.04
N ASN A 35 3.62 10.57 -16.06
CA ASN A 35 2.70 10.69 -14.92
C ASN A 35 2.65 9.36 -14.16
N ILE A 36 2.83 9.43 -12.84
CA ILE A 36 2.66 8.32 -11.92
C ILE A 36 1.20 8.28 -11.50
N LYS A 37 0.55 7.13 -11.69
CA LYS A 37 -0.87 6.93 -11.33
C LYS A 37 -1.01 5.80 -10.33
N CYS A 38 -1.93 5.92 -9.39
CA CYS A 38 -2.34 4.81 -8.53
C CYS A 38 -3.86 4.83 -8.32
N ARG A 39 -4.43 3.67 -7.98
CA ARG A 39 -5.88 3.50 -7.80
C ARG A 39 -6.16 2.51 -6.70
N LEU A 40 -7.18 2.80 -5.91
CA LEU A 40 -7.75 1.85 -4.96
C LEU A 40 -9.27 1.90 -5.03
N THR A 41 -9.92 0.73 -5.07
CA THR A 41 -11.37 0.60 -5.09
C THR A 41 -11.90 -0.03 -3.80
N ILE A 42 -13.20 0.19 -3.50
CA ILE A 42 -13.88 -0.49 -2.39
C ILE A 42 -13.87 -2.01 -2.58
N SER A 43 -13.99 -2.50 -3.82
CA SER A 43 -13.95 -3.95 -4.10
C SER A 43 -12.60 -4.58 -3.77
N GLN A 44 -11.49 -3.88 -4.03
CA GLN A 44 -10.15 -4.32 -3.62
C GLN A 44 -10.00 -4.32 -2.10
N CYS A 45 -10.52 -3.29 -1.42
CA CYS A 45 -10.52 -3.24 0.05
C CYS A 45 -11.34 -4.37 0.67
N LYS A 46 -12.49 -4.70 0.08
CA LYS A 46 -13.31 -5.85 0.48
C LYS A 46 -12.57 -7.16 0.31
N ALA A 47 -11.95 -7.36 -0.85
CA ALA A 47 -11.19 -8.57 -1.13
C ALA A 47 -10.04 -8.74 -0.13
N ALA A 48 -9.27 -7.68 0.13
CA ALA A 48 -8.20 -7.71 1.12
C ALA A 48 -8.71 -8.04 2.53
N PHE A 49 -9.81 -7.42 2.96
CA PHE A 49 -10.41 -7.66 4.27
C PHE A 49 -10.84 -9.12 4.44
N MET A 50 -11.60 -9.66 3.46
CA MET A 50 -12.06 -11.05 3.51
C MET A 50 -10.92 -12.07 3.42
N GLN A 51 -9.87 -11.77 2.65
CA GLN A 51 -8.70 -12.65 2.51
C GLN A 51 -7.79 -12.68 3.74
N SER A 52 -7.89 -11.68 4.61
CA SER A 52 -7.08 -11.60 5.82
C SER A 52 -7.72 -12.35 7.00
N GLN A 53 -8.92 -12.93 6.82
CA GLN A 53 -9.58 -13.71 7.87
C GLN A 53 -9.03 -15.13 7.93
N ASN A 54 -8.75 -15.62 9.13
CA ASN A 54 -8.35 -17.01 9.34
C ASN A 54 -9.46 -17.99 8.95
N MET A 55 -9.07 -19.06 8.25
CA MET A 55 -10.00 -20.06 7.71
C MET A 55 -10.79 -20.83 8.78
N SER A 56 -10.23 -20.95 9.99
CA SER A 56 -10.89 -21.55 11.15
C SER A 56 -12.11 -20.74 11.62
N GLN A 57 -12.06 -19.41 11.52
CA GLN A 57 -13.15 -18.53 11.92
C GLN A 57 -14.30 -18.52 10.89
N MET A 58 -13.99 -18.79 9.61
CA MET A 58 -15.01 -18.91 8.55
C MET A 58 -15.95 -20.11 8.76
N ALA A 59 -15.46 -21.21 9.33
CA ALA A 59 -16.28 -22.41 9.59
C ALA A 59 -17.31 -22.19 10.71
N VAL A 60 -16.94 -21.49 11.78
CA VAL A 60 -17.85 -21.18 12.90
C VAL A 60 -18.92 -20.18 12.47
N GLY A 61 -18.56 -19.21 11.62
CA GLY A 61 -19.50 -18.24 11.04
C GLY A 61 -20.58 -18.88 10.17
N GLN A 62 -20.25 -19.93 9.39
CA GLN A 62 -21.22 -20.64 8.55
C GLN A 62 -22.29 -21.40 9.36
N VAL A 63 -21.93 -21.92 10.53
CA VAL A 63 -22.90 -22.61 11.43
C VAL A 63 -23.88 -21.60 12.03
N ALA A 64 -23.43 -20.41 12.40
CA ALA A 64 -24.30 -19.32 12.90
C ALA A 64 -25.20 -18.72 11.80
N MET A 65 -24.76 -18.69 10.53
CA MET A 65 -25.55 -18.18 9.40
C MET A 65 -26.75 -19.07 9.02
N ALA A 66 -26.77 -20.35 9.42
CA ALA A 66 -27.89 -21.23 9.16
C ALA A 66 -29.15 -20.88 9.98
N GLU A 67 -28.98 -20.18 11.12
CA GLU A 67 -30.07 -19.91 12.06
C GLU A 67 -30.68 -18.49 11.93
N THR A 68 -30.00 -17.52 11.32
CA THR A 68 -30.48 -16.12 11.25
C THR A 68 -30.42 -15.58 9.82
N ARG A 69 -31.47 -15.88 9.04
CA ARG A 69 -31.54 -15.65 7.58
C ARG A 69 -31.67 -14.18 7.14
N ASN A 70 -31.48 -13.16 7.99
CA ASN A 70 -31.80 -11.77 7.61
C ASN A 70 -30.95 -10.61 8.16
N ALA A 71 -29.83 -10.81 8.89
CA ALA A 71 -29.04 -9.64 9.34
C ALA A 71 -27.56 -9.87 9.70
N VAL A 72 -26.94 -11.02 9.41
CA VAL A 72 -25.63 -11.35 10.01
C VAL A 72 -24.60 -11.75 8.96
N GLN A 73 -24.21 -10.83 8.09
CA GLN A 73 -22.99 -11.00 7.27
C GLN A 73 -21.91 -9.95 7.60
N SER A 74 -22.26 -8.84 8.24
CA SER A 74 -21.33 -7.79 8.66
C SER A 74 -20.79 -7.92 10.09
N GLU A 75 -21.49 -8.63 10.98
CA GLU A 75 -21.05 -8.82 12.39
C GLU A 75 -19.98 -9.90 12.57
N ILE A 76 -19.92 -10.91 11.69
CA ILE A 76 -18.97 -12.03 11.80
C ILE A 76 -17.60 -11.67 11.17
N ALA A 77 -17.54 -10.61 10.36
CA ALA A 77 -16.32 -10.20 9.68
C ALA A 77 -15.53 -9.17 10.51
N VAL A 78 -14.91 -9.64 11.61
CA VAL A 78 -13.96 -8.88 12.43
C VAL A 78 -12.56 -9.44 12.16
N LEU A 79 -11.56 -8.55 12.12
CA LEU A 79 -10.16 -8.93 12.06
C LEU A 79 -9.56 -8.75 13.45
N ASP A 80 -8.78 -9.72 13.91
CA ASP A 80 -7.85 -9.48 15.01
C ASP A 80 -6.69 -8.56 14.56
N PHE A 81 -5.74 -8.29 15.45
CA PHE A 81 -4.66 -7.34 15.16
C PHE A 81 -3.73 -7.83 14.05
N ASP A 82 -3.39 -9.12 14.02
CA ASP A 82 -2.49 -9.69 13.02
C ASP A 82 -3.18 -9.76 11.66
N GLU A 83 -4.45 -10.16 11.64
CA GLU A 83 -5.30 -10.14 10.46
C GLU A 83 -5.50 -8.69 9.94
N PHE A 84 -5.61 -7.70 10.82
CA PHE A 84 -5.70 -6.30 10.43
C PHE A 84 -4.39 -5.80 9.81
N MET A 85 -3.22 -6.14 10.38
CA MET A 85 -1.93 -5.82 9.77
C MET A 85 -1.79 -6.43 8.38
N GLU A 86 -2.22 -7.68 8.20
CA GLU A 86 -2.23 -8.33 6.90
C GLU A 86 -3.17 -7.63 5.91
N CYS A 87 -4.37 -7.23 6.35
CA CYS A 87 -5.32 -6.46 5.54
C CYS A 87 -4.70 -5.14 5.07
N ILE A 88 -4.05 -4.40 5.97
CA ILE A 88 -3.33 -3.16 5.63
C ILE A 88 -2.25 -3.43 4.58
N ALA A 89 -1.46 -4.49 4.76
CA ALA A 89 -0.41 -4.86 3.81
C ALA A 89 -0.98 -5.18 2.43
N ARG A 90 -2.07 -5.96 2.35
CA ARG A 90 -2.76 -6.30 1.09
C ARG A 90 -3.34 -5.06 0.41
N VAL A 91 -4.02 -4.19 1.15
CA VAL A 91 -4.62 -2.96 0.60
C VAL A 91 -3.54 -2.01 0.07
N SER A 92 -2.42 -1.85 0.79
CA SER A 92 -1.30 -1.03 0.33
C SER A 92 -0.72 -1.55 -1.00
N CYS A 93 -0.58 -2.87 -1.13
CA CYS A 93 -0.10 -3.52 -2.35
C CYS A 93 -1.11 -3.38 -3.49
N PHE A 94 -2.42 -3.37 -3.22
CA PHE A 94 -3.42 -3.04 -4.23
C PHE A 94 -3.31 -1.58 -4.68
N LYS A 95 -3.24 -0.63 -3.74
CA LYS A 95 -3.23 0.80 -4.05
C LYS A 95 -2.03 1.19 -4.92
N TYR A 96 -0.83 0.76 -4.54
CA TYR A 96 0.42 1.15 -5.19
C TYR A 96 1.00 0.03 -6.08
N GLY A 97 0.23 -1.01 -6.40
CA GLY A 97 0.72 -2.22 -7.04
C GLY A 97 1.41 -2.00 -8.39
N ASN A 98 0.94 -1.01 -9.16
CA ASN A 98 1.50 -0.64 -10.45
C ASN A 98 2.79 0.20 -10.36
N ILE A 99 3.16 0.69 -9.18
CA ILE A 99 4.35 1.53 -8.99
C ILE A 99 5.53 0.64 -8.65
N LYS A 100 6.35 0.37 -9.67
CA LYS A 100 7.53 -0.50 -9.56
C LYS A 100 8.72 0.16 -8.86
N ALA A 101 8.76 1.48 -8.82
CA ALA A 101 9.81 2.24 -8.14
C ALA A 101 9.74 2.11 -6.60
N MET A 102 8.58 1.76 -6.05
CA MET A 102 8.40 1.51 -4.62
C MET A 102 8.47 0.02 -4.29
N SER A 103 9.27 -0.34 -3.30
CA SER A 103 9.25 -1.69 -2.72
C SER A 103 7.99 -1.91 -1.86
N ASN A 104 7.61 -3.16 -1.61
CA ASN A 104 6.41 -3.46 -0.82
C ASN A 104 6.44 -2.85 0.60
N PRO A 105 7.56 -2.89 1.36
CA PRO A 105 7.62 -2.22 2.66
C PRO A 105 7.37 -0.71 2.58
N VAL A 106 7.89 -0.04 1.53
CA VAL A 106 7.67 1.39 1.30
C VAL A 106 6.19 1.68 1.03
N LYS A 107 5.52 0.83 0.22
CA LYS A 107 4.07 0.94 -0.06
C LYS A 107 3.24 0.82 1.21
N ILE A 108 3.60 -0.11 2.10
CA ILE A 108 2.92 -0.31 3.39
C ILE A 108 3.08 0.93 4.26
N ASN A 109 4.30 1.43 4.42
CA ASN A 109 4.57 2.62 5.25
C ASN A 109 3.80 3.84 4.75
N TYR A 110 3.81 4.11 3.45
CA TYR A 110 3.03 5.22 2.89
C TYR A 110 1.53 5.05 3.05
N PHE A 111 1.01 3.82 2.91
CA PHE A 111 -0.41 3.57 3.15
C PHE A 111 -0.79 3.83 4.61
N VAL A 112 0.05 3.44 5.57
CA VAL A 112 -0.17 3.72 7.01
C VAL A 112 -0.14 5.23 7.25
N ALA A 113 0.84 5.96 6.71
CA ALA A 113 0.91 7.40 6.85
C ALA A 113 -0.30 8.12 6.22
N ASN A 114 -0.82 7.63 5.08
CA ASN A 114 -2.09 8.09 4.52
C ASN A 114 -3.27 7.80 5.45
N LEU A 115 -3.34 6.59 6.02
CA LEU A 115 -4.42 6.18 6.92
C LEU A 115 -4.47 7.05 8.18
N LEU A 116 -3.31 7.45 8.71
CA LEU A 116 -3.18 8.33 9.85
C LEU A 116 -3.37 9.82 9.49
N GLY A 117 -3.42 10.15 8.20
CA GLY A 117 -3.53 11.53 7.72
C GLY A 117 -2.25 12.35 7.87
N GLU A 118 -1.10 11.68 8.01
CA GLU A 118 0.21 12.33 8.14
C GLU A 118 0.71 12.90 6.81
N ILE A 119 0.41 12.19 5.71
CA ILE A 119 0.68 12.62 4.35
C ILE A 119 -0.49 12.23 3.43
N THR A 120 -0.63 12.95 2.32
CA THR A 120 -1.57 12.66 1.23
C THR A 120 -1.05 11.54 0.32
N THR A 121 -1.93 11.01 -0.54
CA THR A 121 -1.50 9.98 -1.50
C THR A 121 -0.54 10.56 -2.52
N GLU A 122 -0.77 11.79 -2.94
CA GLU A 122 0.05 12.54 -3.89
C GLU A 122 1.47 12.79 -3.33
N GLU A 123 1.59 13.13 -2.05
CA GLU A 123 2.89 13.26 -1.37
C GLU A 123 3.63 11.92 -1.34
N ALA A 124 2.95 10.84 -0.93
CA ALA A 124 3.52 9.49 -0.97
C ALA A 124 4.01 9.09 -2.38
N LEU A 125 3.23 9.41 -3.42
CA LEU A 125 3.62 9.16 -4.81
C LEU A 125 4.86 9.98 -5.20
N ARG A 126 4.89 11.26 -4.86
CA ARG A 126 6.03 12.14 -5.18
C ARG A 126 7.28 11.67 -4.49
N GLU A 127 7.24 11.46 -3.17
CA GLU A 127 8.41 11.03 -2.39
C GLU A 127 8.88 9.64 -2.78
N GLY A 128 7.95 8.70 -2.96
CA GLY A 128 8.25 7.31 -3.29
C GLY A 128 8.76 7.08 -4.71
N THR A 129 8.58 8.05 -5.61
CA THR A 129 9.01 7.95 -7.02
C THR A 129 10.01 9.02 -7.43
N TYR A 130 10.43 9.87 -6.49
CA TYR A 130 11.38 10.95 -6.73
C TYR A 130 12.73 10.40 -7.19
N ILE A 131 13.17 10.80 -8.38
CA ILE A 131 14.46 10.39 -8.91
C ILE A 131 15.54 11.28 -8.27
N ARG A 132 16.40 10.66 -7.45
CA ARG A 132 17.48 11.35 -6.75
C ARG A 132 18.82 11.15 -7.44
N ALA A 133 19.65 12.20 -7.43
CA ALA A 133 21.03 12.11 -7.88
C ALA A 133 21.90 11.59 -6.73
N THR A 134 22.10 10.28 -6.66
CA THR A 134 23.03 9.68 -5.70
C THR A 134 24.45 10.11 -6.01
N ARG A 135 25.15 10.68 -5.03
CA ARG A 135 26.59 10.98 -5.15
C ARG A 135 27.39 9.69 -5.21
N PHE A 136 28.47 9.71 -5.98
CA PHE A 136 29.44 8.63 -6.01
C PHE A 136 30.03 8.40 -4.60
N ASP A 137 29.97 7.17 -4.12
CA ASP A 137 30.52 6.74 -2.84
C ASP A 137 31.81 5.95 -3.12
N ALA A 138 32.95 6.63 -3.00
CA ALA A 138 34.25 6.03 -3.30
C ALA A 138 34.54 4.80 -2.44
N ASP A 139 34.10 4.78 -1.18
CA ASP A 139 34.37 3.66 -0.27
C ASP A 139 33.58 2.40 -0.65
N LYS A 140 32.42 2.57 -1.31
CA LYS A 140 31.56 1.44 -1.73
C LYS A 140 31.76 1.03 -3.19
N GLU A 141 32.11 1.99 -4.04
CA GLU A 141 32.09 1.80 -5.50
C GLU A 141 33.49 1.79 -6.12
N ALA A 142 34.51 2.35 -5.47
CA ALA A 142 35.88 2.24 -5.97
C ALA A 142 36.37 0.80 -5.79
N LYS A 143 36.88 0.23 -6.88
CA LYS A 143 37.57 -1.05 -6.87
C LYS A 143 39.00 -0.84 -7.37
N PRO A 144 40.02 -1.37 -6.68
CA PRO A 144 41.38 -1.30 -7.18
C PRO A 144 41.47 -1.99 -8.54
N LEU A 145 42.29 -1.43 -9.42
CA LEU A 145 42.58 -2.05 -10.72
C LEU A 145 43.27 -3.40 -10.50
N ALA A 146 43.19 -4.30 -11.48
CA ALA A 146 43.86 -5.59 -11.42
C ALA A 146 45.36 -5.42 -11.12
N GLY A 147 45.80 -5.92 -9.95
CA GLY A 147 47.18 -5.82 -9.48
C GLY A 147 47.49 -4.68 -8.50
N GLN A 148 46.51 -3.87 -8.10
CA GLN A 148 46.65 -2.88 -7.03
C GLN A 148 46.06 -3.41 -5.71
N SER A 149 46.74 -3.12 -4.60
CA SER A 149 46.21 -3.31 -3.25
C SER A 149 45.33 -2.10 -2.88
N GLU A 150 44.37 -2.31 -1.97
CA GLU A 150 43.58 -1.23 -1.34
C GLU A 150 44.46 -0.17 -0.66
#